data_AF-A0AAP0C197-F1
#
_entry.id   AF-A0AAP0C197-F1
#
_cell.length_a   1.000
_cell.length_b   1.000
_cell.length_c   1.000
_cell.angle_alpha   90.00
_cell.angle_beta   90.00
_cell.angle_gamma   90.00
#
_symmetry.space_group_name_H-M   'P 1'
#
loop_
_entity.id
_entity.type
_entity.pdbx_description
1 polymer ?
#
loop_
_entity_poly.entity_id
_entity_poly.type
_entity_poly.pdbx_seq_one_letter_code
_entity_poly.pdbx_strand_id
1 'polypeptide(L)'
;MTKKTQHFAMMQEACRKDVERAFGVLQSRFAIIKGPARFWDKHVLHDIMTACVIMHNMIVKDERDENDYATISTPSPTQNVEELNTSEVERFRQFLNRHKKIKDRDAHFALRDALVEHLWERHGNEAM
;
A
#
# COMPACT_ATOMS: atom_id res chain seq x y z
N MET A 1 20.72 10.58 17.33
CA MET A 1 19.35 10.03 17.23
C MET A 1 18.84 9.75 18.62
N THR A 2 17.60 10.12 18.92
CA THR A 2 16.96 9.79 20.20
C THR A 2 16.41 8.35 20.15
N LYS A 3 16.22 7.70 21.31
CA LYS A 3 15.61 6.35 21.40
C LYS A 3 14.27 6.27 20.66
N LYS A 4 13.48 7.34 20.77
CA LYS A 4 12.23 7.55 20.05
C LYS A 4 12.37 7.51 18.53
N THR A 5 13.34 8.23 17.97
CA THR A 5 13.61 8.19 16.53
C THR A 5 14.16 6.85 16.04
N GLN A 6 14.89 6.11 16.90
CA GLN A 6 15.37 4.77 16.57
C GLN A 6 14.22 3.75 16.51
N HIS A 7 13.31 3.79 17.47
CA HIS A 7 12.11 2.94 17.47
C HIS A 7 11.24 3.18 16.22
N PHE A 8 11.01 4.46 15.89
CA PHE A 8 10.31 4.82 14.66
C PHE A 8 11.00 4.26 13.41
N ALA A 9 12.33 4.44 13.28
CA ALA A 9 13.08 3.97 12.12
C ALA A 9 12.99 2.44 11.97
N MET A 10 13.08 1.70 13.08
CA MET A 10 12.94 0.24 13.08
C MET A 10 11.55 -0.19 12.58
N MET A 11 10.48 0.42 13.07
CA MET A 11 9.11 0.09 12.65
C MET A 11 8.85 0.46 11.19
N GLN A 12 9.32 1.64 10.78
CA GLN A 12 9.22 2.08 9.39
C GLN A 12 9.98 1.13 8.45
N GLU A 13 11.20 0.70 8.83
CA GLU A 13 12.00 -0.22 8.04
C GLU A 13 11.35 -1.60 7.91
N ALA A 14 10.79 -2.15 8.99
CA ALA A 14 10.07 -3.42 8.96
C ALA A 14 8.87 -3.37 8.01
N CYS A 15 8.00 -2.35 8.16
CA CYS A 15 6.84 -2.18 7.29
C CYS A 15 7.26 -1.98 5.82
N ARG A 16 8.29 -1.18 5.56
CA ARG A 16 8.83 -0.98 4.20
C ARG A 16 9.32 -2.29 3.58
N LYS A 17 10.04 -3.12 4.34
CA LYS A 17 10.54 -4.43 3.87
C LYS A 17 9.39 -5.35 3.47
N ASP A 18 8.32 -5.41 4.25
CA ASP A 18 7.17 -6.26 3.95
C ASP A 18 6.47 -5.81 2.65
N VAL A 19 6.26 -4.50 2.50
CA VAL A 19 5.68 -3.92 1.28
C VAL A 19 6.58 -4.19 0.08
N GLU A 20 7.89 -3.92 0.17
CA GLU A 20 8.83 -4.15 -0.93
C GLU A 20 8.92 -5.62 -1.32
N ARG A 21 8.91 -6.54 -0.34
CA ARG A 21 8.91 -7.97 -0.59
C ARG A 21 7.64 -8.41 -1.32
N ALA A 22 6.46 -7.97 -0.87
CA ALA A 22 5.20 -8.31 -1.50
C ALA A 22 5.12 -7.78 -2.94
N PHE A 23 5.49 -6.51 -3.16
CA PHE A 23 5.53 -5.94 -4.50
C PHE A 23 6.57 -6.59 -5.40
N GLY A 24 7.73 -6.98 -4.87
CA GLY A 24 8.76 -7.71 -5.61
C GLY A 24 8.25 -9.06 -6.12
N VAL A 25 7.54 -9.83 -5.28
CA VAL A 25 6.91 -11.09 -5.68
C VAL A 25 5.86 -10.85 -6.77
N LEU A 26 4.96 -9.90 -6.54
CA LEU A 26 3.88 -9.61 -7.48
C LEU A 26 4.40 -9.10 -8.83
N GLN A 27 5.40 -8.21 -8.85
CA GLN A 27 6.04 -7.74 -10.08
C GLN A 27 6.81 -8.85 -10.81
N SER A 28 7.38 -9.80 -10.09
CA SER A 28 8.09 -10.94 -10.72
C SER A 28 7.13 -11.82 -11.52
N ARG A 29 5.90 -12.03 -11.01
CA ARG A 29 4.87 -12.90 -11.60
C ARG A 29 3.96 -12.16 -12.60
N PHE A 30 3.61 -10.90 -12.36
CA PHE A 30 2.64 -10.17 -13.17
C PHE A 30 3.26 -8.95 -13.84
N ALA A 31 3.46 -9.03 -15.16
CA ALA A 31 4.06 -7.95 -15.96
C ALA A 31 3.23 -6.64 -15.91
N ILE A 32 1.90 -6.73 -15.73
CA ILE A 32 1.01 -5.57 -15.63
C ILE A 32 1.36 -4.65 -14.46
N ILE A 33 1.94 -5.18 -13.37
CA ILE A 33 2.33 -4.41 -12.18
C ILE A 33 3.64 -3.63 -12.39
N LYS A 34 4.47 -4.03 -13.37
CA LYS A 34 5.74 -3.34 -13.68
C LYS A 34 5.53 -2.04 -14.47
N GLY A 35 4.36 -1.88 -15.10
CA GLY A 35 4.06 -0.73 -15.95
C GLY A 35 3.74 0.54 -15.16
N PRO A 36 3.91 1.72 -15.77
CA PRO A 36 3.53 2.99 -15.14
C PRO A 36 2.00 3.06 -14.93
N ALA A 37 1.60 3.26 -13.67
CA ALA A 37 0.21 3.39 -13.25
C ALA A 37 -0.44 4.76 -13.63
N ARG A 38 0.30 5.67 -14.27
CA ARG A 38 -0.04 7.10 -14.40
C ARG A 38 -1.38 7.39 -15.08
N PHE A 39 -1.80 6.56 -16.03
CA PHE A 39 -3.06 6.74 -16.79
C PHE A 39 -4.22 5.90 -16.25
N TRP A 40 -3.93 5.01 -15.30
CA TRP A 40 -4.93 4.14 -14.73
C TRP A 40 -5.73 4.89 -13.67
N ASP A 41 -7.05 4.65 -13.67
CA ASP A 41 -7.86 5.12 -12.55
C ASP A 41 -7.45 4.42 -11.26
N LYS A 42 -7.62 5.08 -10.10
CA LYS A 42 -7.35 4.47 -8.80
C LYS A 42 -8.18 3.19 -8.61
N HIS A 43 -9.43 3.18 -9.08
CA HIS A 43 -10.30 2.00 -9.01
C HIS A 43 -9.75 0.86 -9.87
N VAL A 44 -9.32 1.16 -11.10
CA VAL A 44 -8.76 0.14 -11.97
C VAL A 44 -7.44 -0.41 -11.41
N LEU A 45 -6.58 0.43 -10.82
CA LEU A 45 -5.37 -0.04 -10.13
C LEU A 45 -5.71 -0.94 -8.93
N HIS A 46 -6.74 -0.58 -8.17
CA HIS A 46 -7.22 -1.40 -7.07
C HIS A 46 -7.70 -2.77 -7.55
N ASP A 47 -8.43 -2.82 -8.67
CA ASP A 47 -8.95 -4.07 -9.23
C ASP A 47 -7.82 -4.93 -9.80
N ILE A 48 -6.85 -4.34 -10.49
CA ILE A 48 -5.64 -5.05 -10.95
C ILE A 48 -4.91 -5.67 -9.76
N MET A 49 -4.65 -4.88 -8.70
CA MET A 49 -3.92 -5.36 -7.54
C MET A 49 -4.69 -6.48 -6.83
N THR A 50 -6.00 -6.32 -6.66
CA THR A 50 -6.88 -7.33 -6.07
C THR A 50 -6.86 -8.62 -6.89
N ALA A 51 -7.01 -8.52 -8.21
CA ALA A 51 -6.96 -9.67 -9.11
C ALA A 51 -5.59 -10.37 -9.05
N CYS A 52 -4.49 -9.62 -9.04
CA CYS A 52 -3.14 -10.18 -8.93
C CYS A 52 -2.90 -10.89 -7.59
N VAL A 53 -3.42 -10.35 -6.48
CA VAL A 53 -3.35 -11.01 -5.16
C VAL A 53 -4.18 -12.30 -5.15
N ILE A 54 -5.41 -12.28 -5.68
CA ILE A 54 -6.26 -13.48 -5.76
C ILE A 54 -5.59 -14.54 -6.63
N MET A 55 -5.14 -14.18 -7.83
CA MET A 55 -4.44 -15.11 -8.73
C MET A 55 -3.13 -15.62 -8.12
N HIS A 56 -2.37 -14.78 -7.42
CA HIS A 56 -1.18 -15.22 -6.69
C HIS A 56 -1.53 -16.28 -5.65
N ASN A 57 -2.57 -16.04 -4.85
CA ASN A 57 -3.02 -16.99 -3.83
C ASN A 57 -3.56 -18.28 -4.46
N MET A 58 -4.22 -18.20 -5.61
CA MET A 58 -4.69 -19.39 -6.35
C MET A 58 -3.52 -20.21 -6.89
N ILE A 59 -2.54 -19.56 -7.54
CA ILE A 59 -1.32 -20.23 -8.03
C ILE A 59 -0.55 -20.85 -6.87
N VAL A 60 -0.40 -20.13 -5.75
CA VAL A 60 0.27 -20.67 -4.56
C VAL A 60 -0.47 -21.87 -4.01
N LYS A 61 -1.81 -21.90 -4.02
CA LYS A 61 -2.58 -23.06 -3.58
C LYS A 61 -2.41 -24.26 -4.53
N ASP A 62 -2.51 -24.03 -5.83
CA ASP A 62 -2.33 -25.05 -6.88
C ASP A 62 -0.91 -25.65 -6.87
N GLU A 63 0.11 -24.80 -6.73
CA GLU A 63 1.52 -25.22 -6.56
C GLU A 63 1.79 -25.88 -5.19
N ARG A 64 0.89 -25.73 -4.19
CA ARG A 64 1.05 -26.23 -2.80
C ARG A 64 0.24 -27.47 -2.45
N ASP A 65 -0.36 -28.15 -3.41
CA ASP A 65 -1.02 -29.47 -3.19
C ASP A 65 -0.03 -30.61 -2.84
N GLU A 66 1.02 -30.32 -2.05
CA GLU A 66 1.79 -31.30 -1.27
C GLU A 66 2.10 -30.90 0.19
N ASN A 67 2.02 -29.64 0.66
CA ASN A 67 2.05 -29.38 2.11
C ASN A 67 1.73 -27.94 2.58
N ASP A 68 0.89 -27.91 3.61
CA ASP A 68 0.79 -26.92 4.70
C ASP A 68 -0.04 -25.63 4.50
N TYR A 69 -1.12 -25.54 5.30
CA TYR A 69 -2.14 -24.51 5.32
C TYR A 69 -1.68 -23.28 6.11
N ALA A 70 -1.53 -22.14 5.44
CA ALA A 70 -1.45 -20.83 6.10
C ALA A 70 -2.67 -19.99 5.72
N THR A 71 -3.50 -19.71 6.73
CA THR A 71 -4.73 -18.91 6.70
C THR A 71 -4.51 -17.55 6.03
N ILE A 72 -5.23 -17.25 4.94
CA ILE A 72 -5.28 -15.90 4.35
C ILE A 72 -6.72 -15.41 4.34
N SER A 73 -6.93 -14.27 5.01
CA SER A 73 -8.20 -13.57 5.13
C SER A 73 -8.77 -13.17 3.77
N THR A 74 -10.09 -13.36 3.63
CA THR A 74 -10.88 -12.98 2.46
C THR A 74 -11.04 -11.46 2.36
N PRO A 75 -10.79 -10.84 1.19
CA PRO A 75 -11.15 -9.44 0.98
C PRO A 75 -12.69 -9.29 0.90
N SER A 76 -13.23 -8.29 1.58
CA SER A 76 -14.68 -8.00 1.63
C SER A 76 -15.19 -7.36 0.32
N PRO A 77 -16.50 -7.43 0.02
CA PRO A 77 -17.07 -6.92 -1.23
C PRO A 77 -16.98 -5.40 -1.35
N THR A 78 -16.65 -4.91 -2.54
CA THR A 78 -16.56 -3.49 -2.92
C THR A 78 -17.95 -2.85 -3.09
N GLN A 79 -18.08 -1.59 -2.64
CA GLN A 79 -19.25 -0.74 -2.84
C GLN A 79 -19.33 -0.23 -4.29
N ASN A 80 -20.54 -0.29 -4.88
CA ASN A 80 -20.87 0.28 -6.18
C ASN A 80 -20.90 1.82 -6.13
N VAL A 81 -20.22 2.54 -7.03
CA VAL A 81 -20.57 3.94 -7.36
C VAL A 81 -20.19 4.31 -8.81
N GLU A 82 -21.05 5.15 -9.36
CA GLU A 82 -21.25 5.67 -10.72
C GLU A 82 -20.04 6.28 -11.46
N GLU A 83 -20.14 6.15 -12.78
CA GLU A 83 -19.20 6.56 -13.81
C GLU A 83 -19.21 8.08 -14.02
N LEU A 84 -18.13 8.78 -13.62
CA LEU A 84 -18.01 10.25 -13.78
C LEU A 84 -17.31 10.60 -15.09
N ASN A 85 -18.09 11.06 -16.08
CA ASN A 85 -17.61 11.68 -17.33
C ASN A 85 -16.86 13.00 -17.04
N THR A 86 -15.54 12.92 -16.87
CA THR A 86 -14.66 14.08 -16.65
C THR A 86 -13.64 14.19 -17.78
N SER A 87 -13.44 15.39 -18.34
CA SER A 87 -12.49 15.61 -19.45
C SER A 87 -11.04 15.32 -19.05
N GLU A 88 -10.20 14.89 -20.00
CA GLU A 88 -8.81 14.51 -19.76
C GLU A 88 -7.98 15.64 -19.11
N VAL A 89 -8.30 16.89 -19.43
CA VAL A 89 -7.66 18.09 -18.87
C VAL A 89 -7.96 18.22 -17.38
N GLU A 90 -9.20 17.96 -16.99
CA GLU A 90 -9.63 18.04 -15.59
C GLU A 90 -9.02 16.89 -14.77
N ARG A 91 -8.92 15.69 -15.35
CA ARG A 91 -8.20 14.56 -14.74
C ARG A 91 -6.73 14.89 -14.47
N PHE A 92 -6.07 15.56 -15.41
CA PHE A 92 -4.68 16.00 -15.25
C PHE A 92 -4.52 17.09 -14.18
N ARG A 93 -5.45 18.07 -14.10
CA ARG A 93 -5.45 19.08 -13.02
C ARG A 93 -5.64 18.44 -11.65
N GLN A 94 -6.58 17.50 -11.52
CA GLN A 94 -6.79 16.76 -10.29
C GLN A 94 -5.54 15.97 -9.87
N PHE A 95 -4.86 15.32 -10.83
CA PHE A 95 -3.59 14.65 -10.59
C PHE A 95 -2.53 15.61 -10.03
N LEU A 96 -2.33 16.77 -10.66
CA LEU A 96 -1.36 17.77 -10.20
C LEU A 96 -1.68 18.29 -8.79
N ASN A 97 -2.96 18.52 -8.49
CA ASN A 97 -3.38 18.97 -7.16
C ASN A 97 -3.15 17.90 -6.09
N ARG A 98 -3.44 16.62 -6.38
CA ARG A 98 -3.12 15.50 -5.47
C ARG A 98 -1.60 15.39 -5.28
N HIS A 99 -0.84 15.51 -6.36
CA HIS A 99 0.62 15.44 -6.32
C HIS A 99 1.25 16.57 -5.49
N LYS A 100 0.70 17.79 -5.58
CA LYS A 100 1.12 18.92 -4.73
C LYS A 100 0.90 18.63 -3.25
N LYS A 101 -0.26 18.08 -2.89
CA LYS A 101 -0.57 17.70 -1.50
C LYS A 101 0.37 16.60 -0.99
N ILE A 102 0.68 15.59 -1.83
CA ILE A 102 1.61 14.51 -1.48
C ILE A 102 3.03 15.04 -1.28
N LYS A 103 3.41 16.09 -2.01
CA LYS A 103 4.75 16.71 -1.94
C LYS A 103 4.84 17.87 -0.95
N ASP A 104 3.79 18.15 -0.19
CA ASP A 104 3.81 19.17 0.85
C ASP A 104 4.78 18.73 1.97
N ARG A 105 5.89 19.47 2.08
CA ARG A 105 6.97 19.13 3.01
C ARG A 105 6.57 19.39 4.46
N ASP A 106 5.80 20.44 4.70
CA ASP A 106 5.42 20.84 6.06
C ASP A 106 4.40 19.86 6.60
N ALA A 107 3.39 19.50 5.78
CA ALA A 107 2.44 18.44 6.12
C ALA A 107 3.14 17.10 6.34
N HIS A 108 4.12 16.75 5.50
CA HIS A 108 4.91 15.53 5.68
C HIS A 108 5.66 15.50 7.02
N PHE A 109 6.38 16.57 7.37
CA PHE A 109 7.12 16.61 8.64
C PHE A 109 6.19 16.61 9.85
N ALA A 110 5.08 17.36 9.81
CA ALA A 110 4.08 17.38 10.88
C ALA A 110 3.47 15.98 11.12
N LEU A 111 3.05 15.30 10.05
CA LEU A 111 2.50 13.94 10.14
C LEU A 111 3.54 12.93 10.62
N ARG A 112 4.78 13.02 10.14
CA ARG A 112 5.88 12.16 10.60
C ARG A 112 6.11 12.34 12.09
N ASP A 113 6.22 13.57 12.57
CA ASP A 113 6.53 13.84 13.97
C ASP A 113 5.40 13.38 14.90
N ALA A 114 4.14 13.61 14.50
CA ALA A 114 2.97 13.06 15.18
C ALA A 114 2.97 11.53 15.22
N LEU A 115 3.34 10.86 14.11
CA LEU A 115 3.45 9.40 14.05
C LEU A 115 4.57 8.87 14.96
N VAL A 116 5.70 9.59 15.04
CA VAL A 116 6.80 9.23 15.94
C VAL A 116 6.33 9.33 17.40
N GLU A 117 5.57 10.36 17.79
CA GLU A 117 4.95 10.44 19.14
C GLU A 117 4.01 9.26 19.39
N HIS A 118 3.06 9.03 18.48
CA HIS A 118 2.06 7.97 18.64
C HIS A 118 2.67 6.57 18.82
N LEU A 119 3.66 6.21 17.99
CA LEU A 119 4.34 4.91 18.10
C LEU A 119 5.13 4.79 19.40
N TRP A 120 5.71 5.90 19.89
CA TRP A 120 6.47 5.90 21.13
C TRP A 120 5.57 5.73 22.36
N GLU A 121 4.43 6.44 22.41
CA GLU A 121 3.42 6.26 23.46
C GLU A 121 2.93 4.81 23.50
N ARG A 122 2.64 4.23 22.33
CA ARG A 122 2.22 2.84 22.22
C ARG A 122 3.28 1.86 22.73
N HIS A 123 4.54 2.04 22.37
CA HIS A 123 5.65 1.20 22.85
C HIS A 123 5.81 1.27 24.38
N GLY A 124 5.57 2.44 24.99
CA GLY A 124 5.58 2.59 26.45
C GLY A 124 4.44 1.84 27.14
N ASN A 125 3.25 1.83 26.53
CA ASN A 125 2.06 1.14 27.06
C ASN A 125 2.11 -0.39 26.88
N GLU A 126 2.83 -0.90 25.88
CA GLU A 126 3.00 -2.35 25.66
C GLU A 126 4.10 -2.97 26.54
N ALA A 127 4.97 -2.15 27.15
CA ALA A 127 6.07 -2.57 28.01
C ALA A 127 5.74 -2.53 29.52
N MET A 128 4.50 -2.20 29.88
CA MET A 128 3.94 -2.19 31.24
C MET A 128 2.91 -3.30 31.38
#